data_AF-A0A961YQA4-F1
#
_entry.id   AF-A0A961YQA4-F1
#
_cell.length_a   1.000
_cell.length_b   1.000
_cell.length_c   1.000
_cell.angle_alpha   90.00
_cell.angle_beta   90.00
_cell.angle_gamma   90.00
#
_symmetry.space_group_name_H-M   'P 1'
#
loop_
_entity.id
_entity.type
_entity.pdbx_description
1 polymer ?
#
loop_
_entity_poly.entity_id
_entity_poly.type
_entity_poly.pdbx_seq_one_letter_code
_entity_poly.pdbx_strand_id
1 'polypeptide(L)'
;MSAAAIGRALAAGEADPVELAEHLLNRIDTAADQSIFITVTRSRALEEAQAARTRLTEGRPLSPLDGVPIAWKDLFDMKGEVT
;
A
#
# COMPACT_ATOMS: atom_id res chain seq x y z
N MET A 1 9.51 -0.21 -9.56
CA MET A 1 10.49 -0.43 -8.47
C MET A 1 10.19 -1.77 -7.80
N SER A 2 11.18 -2.43 -7.21
CA SER A 2 10.92 -3.60 -6.37
C SER A 2 10.37 -3.20 -5.00
N ALA A 3 9.70 -4.10 -4.29
CA ALA A 3 9.20 -3.84 -2.93
C ALA A 3 10.31 -3.36 -1.98
N ALA A 4 11.49 -3.99 -2.04
CA ALA A 4 12.64 -3.58 -1.25
C ALA A 4 13.17 -2.18 -1.61
N ALA A 5 13.09 -1.78 -2.89
CA ALA A 5 13.46 -0.43 -3.30
C ALA A 5 12.44 0.62 -2.81
N ILE A 6 11.15 0.29 -2.84
CA ILE A 6 10.09 1.15 -2.30
C ILE A 6 10.29 1.33 -0.79
N GLY A 7 10.45 0.24 -0.04
CA GLY A 7 10.65 0.30 1.41
C GLY A 7 11.84 1.16 1.83
N ARG A 8 12.96 1.09 1.08
CA ARG A 8 14.10 1.99 1.31
C ARG A 8 13.79 3.45 1.04
N ALA A 9 13.11 3.76 -0.08
CA ALA A 9 12.74 5.14 -0.41
C ALA A 9 11.78 5.73 0.63
N LEU A 10 10.79 4.94 1.11
CA LEU A 10 9.88 5.34 2.18
C LEU A 10 10.62 5.59 3.50
N ALA A 11 11.51 4.68 3.90
CA ALA A 11 12.32 4.83 5.11
C ALA A 11 13.28 6.03 5.05
N ALA A 12 13.77 6.38 3.87
CA ALA A 12 14.62 7.54 3.64
C ALA A 12 13.83 8.86 3.52
N GLY A 13 12.50 8.82 3.45
CA GLY A 13 11.66 9.99 3.20
C GLY A 13 11.75 10.53 1.77
N GLU A 14 12.30 9.75 0.83
CA GLU A 14 12.41 10.08 -0.60
C GLU A 14 11.10 9.84 -1.35
N ALA A 15 10.20 9.05 -0.74
CA ALA A 15 8.86 8.79 -1.22
C ALA A 15 7.88 8.82 -0.06
N ASP A 16 6.63 9.11 -0.36
CA ASP A 16 5.56 9.16 0.60
C ASP A 16 4.58 7.97 0.41
N PRO A 17 4.23 7.22 1.48
CA PRO A 17 3.41 6.03 1.33
C PRO A 17 1.96 6.35 0.95
N VAL A 18 1.43 7.52 1.31
CA VAL A 18 0.06 7.94 0.97
C VAL A 18 0.01 8.36 -0.49
N GLU A 19 0.96 9.18 -0.95
CA GLU A 19 1.03 9.57 -2.37
C GLU A 19 1.22 8.34 -3.27
N LEU A 20 2.04 7.37 -2.83
CA LEU A 20 2.22 6.11 -3.54
C LEU A 20 0.91 5.29 -3.58
N ALA A 21 0.19 5.18 -2.46
CA ALA A 21 -1.08 4.47 -2.41
C ALA A 21 -2.13 5.12 -3.34
N GLU A 22 -2.28 6.45 -3.28
CA GLU A 22 -3.18 7.21 -4.16
C GLU A 22 -2.83 7.02 -5.64
N HIS A 23 -1.54 7.09 -5.98
CA HIS A 23 -1.07 6.87 -7.34
C HIS A 23 -1.47 5.48 -7.86
N LEU A 24 -1.24 4.43 -7.07
CA LEU A 24 -1.57 3.07 -7.48
C LEU A 24 -3.09 2.83 -7.53
N LEU A 25 -3.85 3.36 -6.59
CA LEU A 25 -5.31 3.28 -6.60
C LEU A 25 -5.90 3.96 -7.85
N ASN A 26 -5.40 5.13 -8.22
CA ASN A 26 -5.83 5.81 -9.44
C ASN A 26 -5.46 5.01 -10.71
N ARG A 27 -4.32 4.31 -10.70
CA ARG A 27 -3.95 3.40 -11.79
C ARG A 27 -4.87 2.19 -11.88
N ILE A 28 -5.35 1.68 -10.75
CA ILE A 28 -6.34 0.60 -10.74
C ILE A 28 -7.65 1.10 -11.37
N ASP A 29 -8.14 2.27 -10.94
CA ASP A 29 -9.41 2.83 -11.48
C ASP A 29 -9.35 3.11 -12.99
N THR A 30 -8.18 3.46 -13.51
CA THR A 30 -7.99 3.86 -14.92
C THR A 30 -7.42 2.76 -15.79
N ALA A 31 -7.20 1.55 -15.24
CA ALA A 31 -6.69 0.43 -16.01
C ALA A 31 -7.70 -0.01 -17.09
N ALA A 32 -7.19 -0.38 -18.27
CA ALA A 32 -8.04 -0.88 -19.35
C ALA A 32 -8.70 -2.23 -18.97
N ASP A 33 -8.00 -3.05 -18.19
CA ASP A 33 -8.49 -4.33 -17.69
C ASP A 33 -8.81 -4.21 -16.20
N GLN A 34 -10.10 -4.30 -15.88
CA GLN A 34 -10.63 -4.23 -14.52
C GLN A 34 -10.78 -5.61 -13.85
N SER A 35 -10.46 -6.70 -14.56
CA SER A 35 -10.60 -8.07 -14.03
C SER A 35 -9.47 -8.52 -13.10
N ILE A 36 -8.41 -7.71 -12.97
CA ILE A 36 -7.22 -8.03 -12.17
C ILE A 36 -7.54 -8.06 -10.67
N PHE A 37 -8.46 -7.19 -10.22
CA PHE A 37 -8.86 -7.09 -8.82
C PHE A 37 -10.35 -7.41 -8.70
N ILE A 38 -10.69 -8.35 -7.81
CA ILE A 38 -12.09 -8.62 -7.47
C ILE A 38 -12.64 -7.61 -6.44
N THR A 39 -11.76 -7.13 -5.55
CA THR A 39 -12.07 -6.23 -4.45
C THR A 39 -10.89 -5.30 -4.25
N VAL A 40 -11.15 -4.00 -4.21
CA VAL A 40 -10.14 -2.96 -3.94
C VAL A 40 -10.45 -2.30 -2.61
N THR A 41 -9.61 -2.54 -1.60
CA THR A 41 -9.80 -2.05 -0.22
C THR A 41 -9.29 -0.62 -0.03
N ARG A 42 -9.82 0.32 -0.83
CA ARG A 42 -9.34 1.71 -0.93
C ARG A 42 -9.18 2.42 0.41
N SER A 43 -10.24 2.45 1.22
CA SER A 43 -10.23 3.18 2.50
C SER A 43 -9.15 2.63 3.43
N ARG A 44 -9.09 1.30 3.54
CA ARG A 44 -8.08 0.59 4.32
C ARG A 44 -6.66 0.89 3.84
N ALA A 45 -6.40 0.86 2.53
CA ALA A 45 -5.08 1.14 1.98
C ALA A 45 -4.59 2.55 2.35
N LEU A 46 -5.46 3.56 2.27
CA LEU A 46 -5.13 4.94 2.63
C LEU A 46 -4.94 5.11 4.14
N GLU A 47 -5.78 4.49 4.96
CA GLU A 47 -5.65 4.51 6.43
C GLU A 47 -4.33 3.86 6.89
N GLU A 48 -3.98 2.70 6.35
CA GLU A 48 -2.73 2.00 6.66
C GLU A 48 -1.51 2.78 6.16
N ALA A 49 -1.58 3.41 4.98
CA ALA A 49 -0.53 4.28 4.45
C ALA A 49 -0.29 5.52 5.32
N GLN A 50 -1.36 6.16 5.80
CA GLN A 50 -1.25 7.31 6.70
C GLN A 50 -0.65 6.90 8.05
N ALA A 51 -1.01 5.72 8.57
CA ALA A 51 -0.39 5.18 9.78
C ALA A 51 1.11 4.86 9.57
N ALA A 52 1.48 4.34 8.39
CA ALA A 52 2.88 4.11 8.03
C ALA A 52 3.66 5.41 7.92
N ARG A 53 3.10 6.45 7.28
CA ARG A 53 3.69 7.80 7.22
C ARG A 53 4.04 8.30 8.62
N THR A 54 3.10 8.25 9.57
CA THR A 54 3.35 8.67 10.96
C THR A 54 4.51 7.91 11.57
N ARG A 55 4.53 6.57 11.48
CA ARG A 55 5.62 5.74 12.02
C ARG A 55 6.98 6.03 11.39
N LEU A 56 7.02 6.22 10.07
CA LEU A 56 8.23 6.56 9.33
C LEU A 56 8.77 7.92 9.77
N THR A 57 7.91 8.94 9.88
CA THR A 57 8.32 10.28 10.33
C THR A 57 8.82 10.31 11.76
N GLU A 58 8.32 9.42 12.62
CA GLU A 58 8.77 9.28 14.01
C GLU A 58 10.03 8.41 14.15
N GLY A 59 10.56 7.85 13.06
CA GLY A 59 11.73 6.96 13.09
C GLY A 59 11.43 5.60 13.73
N ARG A 60 10.17 5.15 13.69
CA ARG A 60 9.71 3.88 14.29
C ARG A 60 8.98 2.98 13.28
N PRO A 61 9.59 2.64 12.12
CA PRO A 61 8.96 1.75 11.16
C PRO A 61 8.74 0.36 11.75
N LEU A 62 7.64 -0.30 11.40
CA LEU A 62 7.35 -1.67 11.84
C LEU A 62 8.27 -2.70 11.19
N SER A 63 8.75 -2.42 9.98
CA SER A 63 9.63 -3.31 9.21
C SER A 63 10.29 -2.56 8.04
N PRO A 64 11.24 -3.19 7.32
CA PRO A 64 11.77 -2.65 6.06
C PRO A 64 10.73 -2.46 4.94
N LEU A 65 9.51 -2.96 5.11
CA LEU A 65 8.39 -2.83 4.17
C LEU A 65 7.23 -2.00 4.73
N ASP A 66 7.42 -1.26 5.85
CA ASP A 66 6.36 -0.42 6.40
C ASP A 66 5.94 0.65 5.38
N GLY A 67 4.65 0.64 5.00
CA GLY A 67 4.09 1.50 3.96
C GLY A 67 4.20 0.99 2.52
N VAL A 68 4.79 -0.19 2.27
CA VAL A 68 4.85 -0.77 0.92
C VAL A 68 3.48 -1.38 0.54
N PRO A 69 2.86 -0.97 -0.59
CA PRO A 69 1.56 -1.51 -1.01
C PRO A 69 1.64 -2.98 -1.43
N ILE A 70 0.61 -3.76 -1.07
CA ILE A 70 0.49 -5.20 -1.38
C ILE A 70 -0.93 -5.49 -1.88
N ALA A 71 -1.04 -6.45 -2.79
CA ALA A 71 -2.29 -7.09 -3.17
C ALA A 71 -2.24 -8.57 -2.80
N TRP A 72 -3.34 -9.10 -2.29
CA TRP A 72 -3.48 -10.50 -1.91
C TRP A 72 -4.28 -11.26 -2.96
N LYS A 73 -3.92 -12.52 -3.18
CA LYS A 73 -4.80 -13.44 -3.91
C LYS A 73 -5.96 -13.81 -3.01
N ASP A 74 -7.15 -13.98 -3.59
CA ASP A 74 -8.40 -14.28 -2.89
C ASP A 74 -8.52 -15.70 -2.31
N LEU A 75 -7.40 -16.24 -1.84
CA LEU A 75 -7.32 -17.47 -1.06
C LEU A 75 -6.74 -17.21 0.32
N PHE A 76 -6.58 -15.93 0.66
CA PHE A 76 -6.06 -15.46 1.93
C PHE A 76 -7.11 -14.60 2.63
N ASP A 77 -7.48 -15.02 3.83
CA ASP A 77 -8.40 -14.27 4.67
C ASP A 77 -7.80 -12.90 5.02
N MET A 78 -8.60 -11.86 4.81
CA MET A 78 -8.28 -10.50 5.24
C MET A 78 -9.30 -10.07 6.29
N LYS A 79 -8.83 -9.61 7.46
CA LYS A 79 -9.71 -9.13 8.54
C LYS A 79 -10.67 -8.07 8.00
N GLY A 80 -11.98 -8.33 8.14
CA GLY A 80 -13.04 -7.41 7.74
C GLY A 80 -13.51 -7.56 6.28
N GLU A 81 -12.88 -8.44 5.51
CA GLU A 81 -13.26 -8.74 4.12
C GLU A 81 -13.82 -10.17 4.03
N VAL A 82 -14.70 -10.39 3.06
CA VAL A 82 -15.15 -11.74 2.70
C VAL A 82 -14.19 -12.31 1.66
N THR A 83 -13.81 -13.56 1.85
CA THR A 83 -13.08 -14.40 0.90
C THR A 83 -14.05 -15.35 0.24
#